data_AF-A0A965V0I7-F1
#
_entry.id   AF-A0A965V0I7-F1
#
_cell.length_a   1.000
_cell.length_b   1.000
_cell.length_c   1.000
_cell.angle_alpha   90.00
_cell.angle_beta   90.00
_cell.angle_gamma   90.00
#
_symmetry.space_group_name_H-M   'P 1'
#
loop_
_entity.id
_entity.type
_entity.pdbx_description
1 polymer ?
#
loop_
_entity_poly.entity_id
_entity_poly.type
_entity_poly.pdbx_seq_one_letter_code
_entity_poly.pdbx_strand_id
1 'polypeptide(L)' 'MLPRERKTADRRVLARVLQLSFGKKDPEDEMLDFISELYARMGGSWVAFFQGDPDQVRLLKKCAAVVVKKDKELEKQDE' A
#
# COMPACT_ATOMS: atom_id res chain seq x y z
N MET A 1 3.18 -9.41 11.02
CA MET A 1 2.37 -8.52 11.90
C MET A 1 0.95 -8.36 11.36
N LEU A 2 -0.09 -8.52 12.17
CA LEU A 2 -1.47 -8.32 11.70
C LEU A 2 -1.71 -6.84 11.34
N PRO A 3 -2.55 -6.52 10.34
CA PRO A 3 -2.80 -5.12 9.97
C PRO A 3 -3.20 -4.24 11.15
N ARG A 4 -4.00 -4.75 12.10
CA ARG A 4 -4.46 -4.01 13.30
C ARG A 4 -3.35 -3.67 14.30
N GLU A 5 -2.22 -4.36 14.26
CA GLU A 5 -1.11 -4.21 15.20
C GLU A 5 -0.12 -3.11 14.77
N ARG A 6 -0.27 -2.55 13.56
CA ARG A 6 0.60 -1.47 13.06
C ARG A 6 0.25 -0.13 13.71
N LYS A 7 1.28 0.67 13.96
CA LYS A 7 1.22 1.93 14.73
C LYS A 7 0.26 2.95 14.12
N THR A 8 0.35 3.21 12.82
CA THR A 8 -0.40 4.29 12.15
C THR A 8 -1.55 3.76 11.29
N ALA A 9 -2.63 4.53 11.18
CA ALA A 9 -3.86 4.11 10.51
C ALA A 9 -3.66 3.80 9.02
N ASP A 10 -2.86 4.61 8.32
CA ASP A 10 -2.44 4.41 6.95
C ASP A 10 -1.73 3.06 6.75
N ARG A 11 -0.78 2.71 7.62
CA ARG A 11 -0.10 1.41 7.58
C ARG A 11 -1.05 0.23 7.77
N ARG A 12 -2.06 0.37 8.67
CA ARG A 12 -3.09 -0.66 8.85
C ARG A 12 -3.91 -0.87 7.57
N VAL A 13 -4.32 0.23 6.92
CA VAL A 13 -5.06 0.20 5.66
C VAL A 13 -4.21 -0.45 4.57
N LEU A 14 -2.97 0.00 4.39
CA LEU A 14 -2.07 -0.51 3.36
C LEU A 14 -1.81 -2.00 3.53
N ALA A 15 -1.47 -2.45 4.74
CA ALA A 15 -1.28 -3.87 5.02
C ALA A 15 -2.54 -4.69 4.69
N ARG A 16 -3.73 -4.15 4.98
CA ARG A 16 -4.99 -4.83 4.66
C ARG A 16 -5.28 -4.86 3.15
N VAL A 17 -5.01 -3.76 2.44
CA VAL A 17 -5.15 -3.68 0.98
C VAL A 17 -4.20 -4.69 0.30
N LEU A 18 -2.94 -4.75 0.76
CA LEU A 18 -1.93 -5.69 0.28
C LEU A 18 -2.33 -7.14 0.51
N GLN A 19 -2.83 -7.45 1.71
CA GLN A 19 -3.32 -8.78 2.06
C GLN A 19 -4.51 -9.19 1.18
N LEU A 20 -5.51 -8.34 1.03
CA LEU A 20 -6.76 -8.67 0.33
C LEU A 20 -6.63 -8.68 -1.19
N SER A 21 -5.89 -7.72 -1.75
CA SER A 21 -5.86 -7.48 -3.20
C SER A 21 -4.67 -8.17 -3.88
N PHE A 22 -3.60 -8.43 -3.15
CA PHE A 22 -2.34 -8.93 -3.71
C PHE A 22 -1.79 -10.18 -3.00
N GLY A 23 -2.44 -10.63 -1.93
CA GLY A 23 -2.04 -11.82 -1.17
C GLY A 23 -0.81 -11.63 -0.28
N LYS A 24 -0.25 -10.42 -0.16
CA LYS A 24 0.95 -10.15 0.65
C LYS A 24 0.55 -10.03 2.13
N LYS A 25 0.75 -11.11 2.88
CA LYS A 25 0.26 -11.27 4.27
C LYS A 25 1.06 -10.48 5.30
N ASP A 26 2.37 -10.33 5.10
CA ASP A 26 3.25 -9.60 6.01
C ASP A 26 4.18 -8.65 5.25
N PRO A 27 3.66 -7.53 4.74
CA PRO A 27 4.49 -6.54 4.06
C PRO A 27 5.43 -5.86 5.05
N GLU A 28 6.66 -5.63 4.62
CA GLU A 28 7.66 -4.86 5.38
C GLU A 28 7.22 -3.41 5.55
N ASP A 29 7.62 -2.78 6.66
CA ASP A 29 7.28 -1.39 6.92
C ASP A 29 7.83 -0.44 5.84
N GLU A 30 9.01 -0.74 5.27
CA GLU A 30 9.60 0.03 4.17
C GLU A 30 8.72 0.04 2.92
N MET A 31 8.12 -1.10 2.58
CA MET A 31 7.17 -1.19 1.46
C MET A 31 5.91 -0.35 1.73
N LEU A 32 5.40 -0.36 2.97
CA LEU A 32 4.24 0.43 3.34
C LEU A 32 4.54 1.93 3.26
N ASP A 33 5.68 2.34 3.80
CA ASP A 33 6.12 3.73 3.77
C ASP A 33 6.33 4.19 2.32
N PHE A 34 6.92 3.36 1.47
CA PHE A 34 7.11 3.66 0.06
C PHE A 34 5.77 3.81 -0.68
N ILE A 35 4.78 2.95 -0.43
CA ILE A 35 3.45 3.10 -1.04
C ILE A 35 2.77 4.38 -0.54
N SER A 36 2.87 4.69 0.75
CA SER A 36 2.30 5.89 1.36
C SER A 36 2.92 7.17 0.76
N GLU A 37 4.24 7.17 0.58
CA GLU A 37 4.96 8.26 -0.05
C GLU A 37 4.60 8.41 -1.54
N LEU A 38 4.56 7.30 -2.29
CA LEU A 38 4.15 7.31 -3.69
C LEU A 38 2.73 7.84 -3.83
N TYR A 39 1.81 7.39 -2.96
CA TYR A 39 0.44 7.87 -2.93
C TYR A 39 0.39 9.40 -2.74
N ALA A 40 1.11 9.94 -1.77
CA ALA A 40 1.19 11.39 -1.54
C ALA A 40 1.79 12.14 -2.74
N ARG A 41 2.89 11.63 -3.32
CA ARG A 41 3.54 12.23 -4.50
C ARG A 41 2.63 12.26 -5.73
N MET A 42 1.72 11.31 -5.87
CA MET A 42 0.74 11.26 -6.95
C MET A 42 -0.51 12.13 -6.68
N GLY A 43 -0.49 12.97 -5.63
CA GLY A 43 -1.61 13.83 -5.24
C GLY A 43 -2.62 13.16 -4.30
N GLY A 44 -2.26 12.02 -3.70
CA GLY A 44 -3.08 11.31 -2.75
C GLY A 44 -3.24 12.06 -1.43
N SER A 45 -4.46 12.05 -0.90
CA SER A 45 -4.80 12.64 0.40
C SER A 45 -5.33 11.56 1.34
N TRP A 46 -4.65 11.33 2.45
CA TRP A 46 -5.12 10.41 3.48
C TRP A 46 -6.40 10.90 4.14
N VAL A 47 -6.58 12.23 4.29
CA VAL A 47 -7.80 12.81 4.84
C VAL A 47 -9.00 12.49 3.94
N ALA A 48 -8.90 12.79 2.64
CA ALA A 48 -9.98 12.52 1.69
C ALA A 48 -10.25 11.00 1.54
N PHE A 49 -9.18 10.18 1.58
CA PHE A 49 -9.33 8.72 1.62
C PHE A 49 -10.18 8.27 2.83
N PHE A 50 -9.87 8.73 4.03
CA PHE A 50 -10.61 8.35 5.24
C PHE A 50 -12.03 8.92 5.28
N GLN A 51 -12.30 10.00 4.55
CA GLN A 51 -13.64 10.52 4.32
C GLN A 51 -14.43 9.70 3.28
N GLY A 52 -13.81 8.72 2.63
CA GLY A 52 -14.47 7.81 1.68
C GLY A 52 -14.46 8.28 0.24
N ASP A 53 -13.56 9.21 -0.14
CA ASP A 53 -13.42 9.64 -1.53
C ASP A 53 -13.00 8.45 -2.43
N PRO A 54 -13.84 8.06 -3.41
CA PRO A 54 -13.57 6.91 -4.26
C PRO A 54 -12.35 7.09 -5.16
N ASP A 55 -11.99 8.33 -5.53
CA ASP A 55 -10.81 8.58 -6.35
C ASP A 55 -9.52 8.33 -5.59
N GLN A 56 -9.50 8.69 -4.31
CA GLN A 56 -8.41 8.39 -3.40
C GLN A 56 -8.23 6.88 -3.20
N VAL A 57 -9.32 6.14 -3.06
CA VAL A 57 -9.27 4.67 -2.98
C VAL A 57 -8.71 4.05 -4.26
N ARG A 58 -9.15 4.55 -5.43
CA ARG A 58 -8.63 4.08 -6.73
C ARG A 58 -7.15 4.39 -6.89
N LEU A 59 -6.71 5.59 -6.51
CA LEU A 59 -5.32 6.01 -6.58
C LEU A 59 -4.44 5.13 -5.69
N LEU A 60 -4.84 4.92 -4.42
CA LEU A 60 -4.09 4.08 -3.49
C LEU A 60 -3.88 2.66 -4.01
N LYS A 61 -4.93 2.04 -4.57
CA LYS A 61 -4.84 0.71 -5.18
C LYS A 61 -3.89 0.66 -6.37
N LYS A 62 -3.88 1.70 -7.21
CA LYS A 62 -2.93 1.82 -8.34
C LYS A 62 -1.50 1.92 -7.84
N CYS A 63 -1.22 2.78 -6.85
CA CYS A 63 0.10 2.90 -6.23
C CYS A 63 0.57 1.56 -5.66
N ALA A 64 -0.28 0.88 -4.87
CA ALA A 64 0.04 -0.43 -4.32
C ALA A 64 0.33 -1.48 -5.41
N ALA A 65 -0.46 -1.51 -6.49
CA ALA A 65 -0.25 -2.44 -7.61
C ALA A 65 1.10 -2.23 -8.30
N VAL A 66 1.51 -0.97 -8.52
CA VAL A 66 2.80 -0.64 -9.14
C VAL A 66 3.95 -1.15 -8.28
N VAL A 67 3.91 -0.91 -6.96
CA VAL A 67 4.97 -1.34 -6.04
C VAL A 67 5.05 -2.87 -5.98
N VAL A 68 3.91 -3.56 -5.81
CA VAL A 68 3.88 -5.04 -5.77
C VAL A 68 4.36 -5.65 -7.08
N LYS A 69 4.02 -5.04 -8.23
CA LYS A 69 4.49 -5.55 -9.53
C LYS A 69 6.02 -5.47 -9.62
N LYS A 70 6.61 -4.35 -9.21
CA LYS A 70 8.05 -4.13 -9.27
C LYS A 70 8.82 -5.03 -8.29
N ASP A 71 8.28 -5.20 -7.09
CA ASP A 71 8.77 -6.13 -6.06
C ASP A 71 8.89 -7.58 -6.61
N LYS A 72 7.83 -8.07 -7.27
CA LYS A 72 7.84 -9.40 -7.93
C LYS A 72 8.80 -9.50 -9.13
N GLU A 73 9.10 -8.39 -9.80
CA GLU A 73 10.06 -8.38 -10.91
C GLU A 73 11.49 -8.44 -10.41
N LEU A 74 11.78 -7.85 -9.25
CA LEU A 74 13.07 -7.94 -8.58
C LEU A 74 13.32 -9.36 -8.04
N GLU A 75 12.34 -9.95 -7.36
CA GLU A 75 12.45 -11.35 -6.86
C GLU A 75 12.80 -12.36 -7.98
N LYS A 76 12.30 -12.15 -9.20
CA LYS A 76 12.58 -13.02 -10.36
C LYS A 76 13.94 -12.82 -11.02
N GLN A 77 14.62 -11.70 -10.76
CA GLN A 77 15.94 -11.42 -11.33
C GLN A 77 17.06 -11.99 -10.45
N ASP A 78 16.74 -12.32 -9.19
CA ASP A 78 17.65 -12.88 -8.20
C ASP A 78 17.61 -14.43 -8.15
N GLU A 79 16.80 -15.08 -8.99
CA GLU A 79 16.72 -16.55 -9.19
C GLU A 79 17.49 -17.01 -10.45
#